data_AF-M1ZZP2-F1
#
_entry.id   AF-M1ZZP2-F1
#
_cell.length_a   1.000
_cell.length_b   1.000
_cell.length_c   1.000
_cell.angle_alpha   90.00
_cell.angle_beta   90.00
_cell.angle_gamma   90.00
#
_symmetry.space_group_name_H-M   'P 1'
#
loop_
_entity.id
_entity.type
_entity.pdbx_description
1 polymer ?
#
loop_
_entity_poly.entity_id
_entity_poly.type
_entity_poly.pdbx_seq_one_letter_code
_entity_poly.pdbx_strand_id
1 'polypeptide(L)'
;MQKLFCNICGIEINERNYNLNKEAFSDKNTTDSIKFCPICGAPIKYLSKERFIYKLEDKELNKEVVKILDHAVKLEVFNGDFYKKASELAKNEKISKLFKALANIEYGHAMVHKNLAGIREMPKLAPMNYDKYDADSILLEMAEKREEHAVNYYNKYGKDINSKSLNIVFEALKNVEIDHIHIINEK
;
A
#
# COMPACT_ATOMS: atom_id res chain seq x y z
N MET A 1 -20.49 -5.48 -14.18
CA MET A 1 -19.09 -4.97 -14.23
C MET A 1 -18.14 -5.97 -14.90
N GLN A 2 -17.14 -5.51 -15.68
CA GLN A 2 -16.11 -6.41 -16.25
C GLN A 2 -15.16 -6.90 -15.14
N LYS A 3 -14.86 -8.20 -15.12
CA LYS A 3 -13.89 -8.78 -14.18
C LYS A 3 -12.48 -8.32 -14.51
N LEU A 4 -11.76 -7.83 -13.50
CA LEU A 4 -10.36 -7.45 -13.59
C LEU A 4 -9.58 -8.09 -12.44
N PHE A 5 -8.31 -8.38 -12.68
CA PHE A 5 -7.37 -8.90 -11.70
C PHE A 5 -6.23 -7.90 -11.52
N CYS A 6 -5.83 -7.65 -10.28
CA CYS A 6 -4.66 -6.82 -10.02
C CYS A 6 -3.38 -7.65 -10.12
N ASN A 7 -2.46 -7.25 -10.99
CA ASN A 7 -1.19 -7.92 -11.21
C ASN A 7 -0.20 -7.70 -10.05
N ILE A 8 -0.47 -6.75 -9.15
CA ILE A 8 0.36 -6.44 -7.99
C ILE A 8 -0.06 -7.27 -6.77
N CYS A 9 -1.32 -7.18 -6.34
CA CYS A 9 -1.81 -7.87 -5.14
C CYS A 9 -2.61 -9.16 -5.41
N GLY A 10 -2.93 -9.47 -6.67
CA GLY A 10 -3.60 -10.70 -7.08
C GLY A 10 -5.11 -10.74 -6.83
N ILE A 11 -5.73 -9.64 -6.38
CA ILE A 11 -7.17 -9.59 -6.08
C ILE A 11 -8.02 -9.61 -7.37
N GLU A 12 -9.14 -10.32 -7.34
CA GLU A 12 -10.23 -10.15 -8.31
C GLU A 12 -11.08 -8.94 -7.91
N ILE A 13 -11.15 -7.95 -8.79
CA ILE A 13 -11.99 -6.77 -8.63
C ILE A 13 -13.38 -7.10 -9.18
N ASN A 14 -14.40 -6.98 -8.32
CA ASN A 14 -15.79 -7.32 -8.60
C ASN A 14 -16.76 -6.30 -7.95
N GLU A 15 -18.05 -6.49 -8.17
CA GLU A 15 -19.12 -5.58 -7.73
C GLU A 15 -19.18 -5.38 -6.21
N ARG A 16 -18.54 -6.25 -5.41
CA ARG A 16 -18.51 -6.16 -3.96
C ARG A 16 -17.34 -5.35 -3.42
N ASN A 17 -16.24 -5.22 -4.18
CA ASN A 17 -15.00 -4.63 -3.68
C ASN A 17 -14.48 -3.45 -4.52
N TYR A 18 -15.05 -3.17 -5.68
CA TYR A 18 -14.53 -2.18 -6.63
C TYR A 18 -14.30 -0.78 -6.04
N ASN A 19 -15.07 -0.39 -5.02
CA ASN A 19 -15.04 0.95 -4.43
C ASN A 19 -14.56 0.95 -2.97
N LEU A 20 -13.88 -0.10 -2.51
CA LEU A 20 -13.24 -0.09 -1.20
C LEU A 20 -12.13 0.96 -1.14
N ASN A 21 -11.90 1.49 0.06
CA ASN A 21 -10.84 2.46 0.36
C ASN A 21 -10.87 3.73 -0.52
N LYS A 22 -12.05 4.08 -1.06
CA LYS A 22 -12.25 5.23 -1.96
C LYS A 22 -11.78 6.58 -1.40
N GLU A 23 -11.66 6.69 -0.07
CA GLU A 23 -11.19 7.90 0.61
C GLU A 23 -9.68 8.13 0.45
N ALA A 24 -8.91 7.08 0.12
CA ALA A 24 -7.48 7.13 -0.14
C ALA A 24 -7.14 7.30 -1.64
N PHE A 25 -8.09 7.79 -2.46
CA PHE A 25 -7.86 8.07 -3.87
C PHE A 25 -8.42 9.45 -4.24
N SER A 26 -7.73 10.16 -5.15
CA SER A 26 -8.21 11.45 -5.69
C SER A 26 -9.41 11.29 -6.64
N ASP A 27 -9.63 10.07 -7.14
CA ASP A 27 -10.74 9.70 -8.02
C ASP A 27 -11.48 8.47 -7.46
N LYS A 28 -12.57 8.03 -8.09
CA LYS A 28 -13.38 6.90 -7.63
C LYS A 28 -13.58 5.89 -8.74
N ASN A 29 -13.51 4.62 -8.36
CA ASN A 29 -13.95 3.52 -9.22
C ASN A 29 -15.49 3.53 -9.32
N THR A 30 -15.99 3.24 -10.51
CA THR A 30 -17.40 2.89 -10.76
C THR A 30 -17.49 1.48 -11.33
N THR A 31 -18.70 0.91 -11.39
CA THR A 31 -18.92 -0.40 -12.03
C THR A 31 -18.59 -0.41 -13.53
N ASP A 32 -18.52 0.76 -14.14
CA ASP A 32 -18.25 0.96 -15.57
C ASP A 32 -16.82 1.46 -15.84
N SER A 33 -16.13 2.00 -14.82
CA SER A 33 -14.80 2.58 -14.95
C SER A 33 -13.95 2.29 -13.71
N ILE A 34 -13.10 1.27 -13.82
CA ILE A 34 -12.10 0.94 -12.81
C ILE A 34 -10.78 1.65 -13.17
N LYS A 35 -10.30 2.50 -12.28
CA LYS A 35 -9.11 3.34 -12.43
C LYS A 35 -7.92 2.81 -11.64
N PHE A 36 -8.17 2.16 -10.51
CA PHE A 36 -7.15 1.62 -9.61
C PHE A 36 -7.63 0.37 -8.89
N CYS A 37 -6.70 -0.41 -8.35
CA CYS A 37 -7.00 -1.52 -7.46
C CYS A 37 -7.54 -0.99 -6.13
N PRO A 38 -8.73 -1.40 -5.68
CA PRO A 38 -9.31 -0.91 -4.43
C PRO A 38 -8.62 -1.48 -3.16
N ILE A 39 -7.68 -2.41 -3.32
CA ILE A 39 -6.97 -3.06 -2.21
C ILE A 39 -5.56 -2.51 -2.02
N CYS A 40 -4.81 -2.29 -3.10
CA CYS A 40 -3.41 -1.87 -3.02
C CYS A 40 -3.11 -0.57 -3.78
N GLY A 41 -4.14 0.11 -4.30
CA GLY A 41 -4.01 1.37 -5.04
C GLY A 41 -3.42 1.30 -6.44
N ALA A 42 -2.87 0.16 -6.85
CA ALA A 42 -2.18 0.03 -8.14
C ALA A 42 -3.07 0.51 -9.33
N PRO A 43 -2.56 1.39 -10.22
CA PRO A 43 -3.35 1.98 -11.30
C PRO A 43 -3.77 0.96 -12.37
N ILE A 44 -4.75 1.34 -13.20
CA ILE A 44 -5.37 0.48 -14.24
C ILE A 44 -4.36 -0.24 -15.15
N LYS A 45 -3.18 0.34 -15.40
CA LYS A 45 -2.12 -0.29 -16.20
C LYS A 45 -1.61 -1.62 -15.62
N TYR A 46 -1.85 -1.88 -14.34
CA TYR A 46 -1.54 -3.15 -13.66
C TYR A 46 -2.77 -4.04 -13.46
N LEU A 47 -3.89 -3.73 -14.11
CA LEU A 47 -5.11 -4.53 -14.06
C LEU A 47 -5.31 -5.28 -15.39
N SER A 48 -5.62 -6.57 -15.33
CA SER A 48 -5.84 -7.40 -16.52
C SER A 48 -7.14 -8.19 -16.45
N LYS A 49 -7.66 -8.58 -17.61
CA LYS A 49 -8.85 -9.45 -17.70
C LYS A 49 -8.55 -10.89 -17.31
N GLU A 50 -7.32 -11.33 -17.55
CA GLU A 50 -6.83 -12.64 -17.17
C GLU A 50 -6.05 -12.56 -15.87
N ARG A 51 -6.10 -13.63 -15.08
CA ARG A 51 -5.40 -13.68 -13.80
C ARG A 51 -3.90 -13.81 -14.03
N PHE A 52 -3.18 -12.76 -13.65
CA PHE A 52 -1.72 -12.73 -13.60
C PHE A 52 -1.30 -12.05 -12.30
N ILE A 53 -0.13 -12.41 -11.78
CA ILE A 53 0.48 -11.75 -10.63
C ILE A 53 2.00 -11.78 -10.80
N TYR A 54 2.65 -10.65 -10.55
CA TYR A 54 4.11 -10.63 -10.53
C TYR A 54 4.63 -11.51 -9.41
N LYS A 55 5.58 -12.37 -9.73
CA LYS A 55 6.26 -13.27 -8.81
C LYS A 55 7.76 -13.19 -9.04
N LEU A 56 8.51 -13.55 -8.02
CA LEU A 56 9.94 -13.79 -8.11
C LEU A 56 10.16 -15.26 -8.44
N GLU A 57 11.11 -15.52 -9.32
CA GLU A 57 11.66 -16.85 -9.53
C GLU A 57 12.53 -17.25 -8.33
N ASP A 58 12.63 -18.55 -8.03
CA ASP A 58 13.43 -19.04 -6.90
C ASP A 58 14.89 -18.57 -6.95
N LYS A 59 15.44 -18.39 -8.17
CA LYS A 59 16.81 -17.88 -8.38
C LYS A 59 16.99 -16.40 -8.01
N GLU A 60 15.90 -15.63 -7.98
CA GLU A 60 15.89 -14.21 -7.60
C GLU A 60 15.79 -14.04 -6.07
N LEU A 61 15.29 -15.05 -5.35
CA LEU A 61 15.10 -15.04 -3.89
C LEU A 61 16.39 -15.39 -3.13
N ASN A 62 17.40 -14.52 -3.23
CA ASN A 62 18.60 -14.63 -2.41
C ASN A 62 18.41 -13.97 -1.01
N LYS A 63 19.39 -14.13 -0.12
CA LYS A 63 19.33 -13.60 1.26
C LYS A 63 19.13 -12.09 1.33
N GLU A 64 19.66 -11.34 0.37
CA GLU A 64 19.54 -9.88 0.32
C GLU A 64 18.13 -9.47 -0.10
N VAL A 65 17.58 -10.08 -1.17
CA VAL A 65 16.21 -9.83 -1.62
C VAL A 65 15.19 -10.18 -0.54
N VAL A 66 15.36 -11.31 0.14
CA VAL A 66 14.48 -11.70 1.25
C VAL A 66 14.54 -10.67 2.39
N LYS A 67 15.73 -10.15 2.72
CA LYS A 67 15.88 -9.12 3.75
C LYS A 67 15.21 -7.81 3.35
N ILE A 68 15.34 -7.40 2.09
CA ILE A 68 14.68 -6.21 1.55
C ILE A 68 13.16 -6.35 1.61
N LEU A 69 12.62 -7.51 1.22
CA LEU A 69 11.19 -7.74 1.27
C LEU A 69 10.68 -7.83 2.71
N ASP A 70 11.39 -8.50 3.62
CA ASP A 70 11.04 -8.55 5.06
C ASP A 70 10.97 -7.14 5.66
N HIS A 71 11.94 -6.29 5.35
CA HIS A 71 11.93 -4.89 5.76
C HIS A 71 10.76 -4.11 5.15
N ALA A 72 10.42 -4.36 3.87
CA ALA A 72 9.26 -3.75 3.23
C ALA A 72 7.95 -4.19 3.92
N VAL A 73 7.78 -5.48 4.24
CA VAL A 73 6.61 -5.94 5.02
C VAL A 73 6.49 -5.19 6.34
N LYS A 74 7.60 -5.04 7.08
CA LYS A 74 7.62 -4.33 8.36
C LYS A 74 7.31 -2.84 8.21
N LEU A 75 7.80 -2.21 7.16
CA LEU A 75 7.51 -0.82 6.83
C LEU A 75 6.00 -0.60 6.64
N GLU A 76 5.36 -1.44 5.81
CA GLU A 76 3.92 -1.27 5.53
C GLU A 76 3.03 -1.68 6.70
N VAL A 77 3.44 -2.65 7.52
CA VAL A 77 2.74 -2.91 8.80
C VAL A 77 2.87 -1.72 9.74
N PHE A 78 4.05 -1.12 9.81
CA PHE A 78 4.29 0.05 10.67
C PHE A 78 3.44 1.25 10.25
N ASN A 79 3.32 1.50 8.94
CA ASN A 79 2.45 2.53 8.39
C ASN A 79 0.98 2.20 8.62
N GLY A 80 0.55 0.97 8.31
CA GLY A 80 -0.82 0.50 8.51
C GLY A 80 -1.28 0.58 9.97
N ASP A 81 -0.43 0.19 10.92
CA ASP A 81 -0.71 0.30 12.36
C ASP A 81 -0.85 1.76 12.80
N PHE A 82 0.01 2.64 12.28
CA PHE A 82 -0.10 4.08 12.53
C PHE A 82 -1.42 4.63 12.00
N TYR A 83 -1.78 4.35 10.74
CA TYR A 83 -3.03 4.85 10.14
C TYR A 83 -4.28 4.29 10.80
N LYS A 84 -4.24 3.01 11.20
CA LYS A 84 -5.34 2.42 11.97
C LYS A 84 -5.54 3.23 13.26
N LYS A 85 -4.48 3.53 13.99
CA LYS A 85 -4.58 4.32 15.22
C LYS A 85 -4.97 5.78 14.96
N ALA A 86 -4.41 6.40 13.92
CA ALA A 86 -4.74 7.76 13.50
C ALA A 86 -6.23 7.89 13.15
N SER A 87 -6.84 6.86 12.55
CA SER A 87 -8.28 6.85 12.25
C SER A 87 -9.17 6.91 13.50
N GLU A 88 -8.69 6.39 14.63
CA GLU A 88 -9.39 6.42 15.92
C GLU A 88 -9.18 7.76 16.64
N LEU A 89 -8.03 8.41 16.42
CA LEU A 89 -7.65 9.66 17.09
C LEU A 89 -8.13 10.91 16.35
N ALA A 90 -8.33 10.81 15.03
CA ALA A 90 -8.74 11.93 14.20
C ALA A 90 -10.07 12.52 14.66
N LYS A 91 -10.11 13.84 14.83
CA LYS A 91 -11.28 14.61 15.26
C LYS A 91 -12.23 14.84 14.09
N ASN A 92 -11.69 15.06 12.89
CA ASN A 92 -12.48 15.21 11.67
C ASN A 92 -12.86 13.85 11.07
N GLU A 93 -14.15 13.62 10.85
CA GLU A 93 -14.68 12.36 10.29
C GLU A 93 -14.08 12.03 8.91
N LYS A 94 -13.82 13.02 8.05
CA LYS A 94 -13.21 12.79 6.73
C LYS A 94 -11.76 12.31 6.87
N ILE A 95 -11.01 12.88 7.81
CA ILE A 95 -9.62 12.49 8.11
C ILE A 95 -9.59 11.09 8.73
N SER A 96 -10.52 10.79 9.65
CA SER A 96 -10.69 9.44 10.21
C SER A 96 -10.93 8.40 9.11
N LYS A 97 -11.84 8.68 8.16
CA LYS A 97 -12.12 7.76 7.04
C LYS A 97 -10.94 7.63 6.09
N LEU A 98 -10.21 8.72 5.80
CA LEU A 98 -8.97 8.67 5.03
C LEU A 98 -7.96 7.72 5.68
N PHE A 99 -7.65 7.91 6.97
CA PHE A 99 -6.70 7.06 7.67
C PHE A 99 -7.14 5.60 7.73
N LYS A 100 -8.45 5.33 7.87
CA LYS A 100 -8.97 3.97 7.79
C LYS A 100 -8.73 3.35 6.40
N ALA A 101 -8.90 4.12 5.33
CA ALA A 101 -8.66 3.67 3.97
C ALA A 101 -7.15 3.41 3.73
N LEU A 102 -6.29 4.35 4.13
CA LEU A 102 -4.83 4.20 4.06
C LEU A 102 -4.37 2.95 4.81
N ALA A 103 -4.82 2.75 6.06
CA ALA A 103 -4.47 1.57 6.86
C ALA A 103 -4.74 0.24 6.13
N ASN A 104 -5.89 0.13 5.47
CA ASN A 104 -6.24 -1.07 4.71
C ASN A 104 -5.35 -1.26 3.48
N ILE A 105 -4.96 -0.18 2.81
CA ILE A 105 -4.07 -0.21 1.65
C ILE A 105 -2.67 -0.64 2.06
N GLU A 106 -2.12 -0.06 3.13
CA GLU A 106 -0.81 -0.42 3.67
C GLU A 106 -0.74 -1.91 4.06
N TYR A 107 -1.76 -2.43 4.73
CA TYR A 107 -1.81 -3.88 5.00
C TYR A 107 -1.90 -4.71 3.70
N GLY A 108 -2.52 -4.17 2.65
CA GLY A 108 -2.50 -4.73 1.31
C GLY A 108 -1.09 -4.76 0.71
N HIS A 109 -0.31 -3.69 0.83
CA HIS A 109 1.09 -3.63 0.40
C HIS A 109 1.98 -4.59 1.18
N ALA A 110 1.79 -4.65 2.50
CA ALA A 110 2.50 -5.59 3.35
C ALA A 110 2.25 -7.05 2.91
N MET A 111 1.01 -7.37 2.51
CA MET A 111 0.65 -8.67 1.94
C MET A 111 1.34 -8.94 0.60
N VAL A 112 1.49 -7.93 -0.27
CA VAL A 112 2.25 -8.04 -1.53
C VAL A 112 3.68 -8.47 -1.24
N HIS A 113 4.38 -7.75 -0.36
CA HIS A 113 5.78 -8.06 -0.02
C HIS A 113 5.94 -9.41 0.67
N LYS A 114 5.01 -9.74 1.57
CA LYS A 114 4.98 -11.03 2.27
C LYS A 114 4.86 -12.18 1.27
N ASN A 115 3.99 -12.04 0.27
CA ASN A 115 3.79 -13.05 -0.76
C ASN A 115 5.00 -13.17 -1.69
N LEU A 116 5.62 -12.05 -2.08
CA LEU A 116 6.86 -12.07 -2.87
C LEU A 116 8.00 -12.76 -2.12
N ALA A 117 8.12 -12.53 -0.81
CA ALA A 117 9.16 -13.11 0.02
C ALA A 117 8.93 -14.56 0.43
N GLY A 118 7.73 -15.11 0.19
CA GLY A 118 7.33 -16.42 0.73
C GLY A 118 7.22 -16.44 2.27
N ILE A 119 7.01 -15.29 2.90
CA ILE A 119 6.87 -15.18 4.36
C ILE A 119 5.50 -15.74 4.79
N ARG A 120 5.49 -16.61 5.81
CA ARG A 120 4.27 -17.29 6.27
C ARG A 120 3.35 -16.38 7.07
N GLU A 121 3.92 -15.58 7.97
CA GLU A 121 3.15 -14.78 8.93
C GLU A 121 3.52 -13.29 8.84
N MET A 122 2.53 -12.43 9.08
CA MET A 122 2.76 -11.00 9.19
C MET A 122 3.56 -10.69 10.47
N PRO A 123 4.51 -9.75 10.43
CA PRO A 123 5.23 -9.36 11.63
C PRO A 123 4.26 -8.72 12.64
N LYS A 124 4.49 -8.99 13.92
CA LYS A 124 3.86 -8.26 15.02
C LYS A 124 4.84 -7.22 15.52
N LEU A 125 4.54 -5.94 15.30
CA LEU A 125 5.38 -4.84 15.73
C LEU A 125 5.04 -4.43 17.17
N ALA A 126 6.01 -3.79 17.84
CA ALA A 126 5.78 -3.24 19.15
C ALA A 126 4.81 -2.05 19.07
N PRO A 127 3.88 -1.88 20.03
CA PRO A 127 2.98 -0.75 20.06
C PRO A 127 3.78 0.55 20.24
N MET A 128 3.39 1.60 19.50
CA MET A 128 3.90 2.95 19.68
C MET A 128 3.08 3.72 20.72
N ASN A 129 3.70 4.74 21.34
CA ASN A 129 2.99 5.74 22.12
C ASN A 129 2.42 6.82 21.16
N TYR A 130 1.12 7.09 21.28
CA TYR A 130 0.38 8.05 20.46
C TYR A 130 -0.11 9.28 21.24
N ASP A 131 0.26 9.44 22.51
CA ASP A 131 -0.23 10.50 23.42
C ASP A 131 0.11 11.91 22.91
N LYS A 132 1.17 12.03 22.10
CA LYS A 132 1.62 13.28 21.47
C LYS A 132 0.81 13.71 20.24
N TYR A 133 -0.17 12.91 19.81
CA TYR A 133 -0.97 13.19 18.62
C TYR A 133 -2.36 13.71 19.02
N ASP A 134 -2.44 14.99 19.35
CA ASP A 134 -3.64 15.65 19.88
C ASP A 134 -4.38 16.52 18.84
N ALA A 135 -3.86 16.60 17.60
CA ALA A 135 -4.45 17.37 16.52
C ALA A 135 -4.35 16.64 15.17
N ASP A 136 -5.36 16.83 14.32
CA ASP A 136 -5.43 16.23 12.98
C ASP A 136 -4.25 16.67 12.10
N SER A 137 -3.79 17.91 12.23
CA SER A 137 -2.62 18.41 11.50
C SER A 137 -1.33 17.64 11.82
N ILE A 138 -1.15 17.25 13.09
CA ILE A 138 0.02 16.46 13.51
C ILE A 138 -0.09 15.04 12.94
N LEU A 139 -1.30 14.46 12.93
CA LEU A 139 -1.52 13.14 12.32
C LEU A 139 -1.20 13.15 10.82
N LEU A 140 -1.65 14.19 10.09
CA LEU A 140 -1.37 14.36 8.66
C LEU A 140 0.13 14.57 8.39
N GLU A 141 0.81 15.41 9.16
CA GLU A 141 2.27 15.61 9.05
C GLU A 141 3.05 14.30 9.26
N MET A 142 2.63 13.48 10.23
CA MET A 142 3.28 12.19 10.48
C MET A 142 2.96 11.12 9.44
N ALA A 143 1.82 11.26 8.76
CA ALA A 143 1.44 10.43 7.63
C ALA A 143 2.30 10.76 6.41
N GLU A 144 2.43 12.04 6.05
CA GLU A 144 3.29 12.49 4.95
C GLU A 144 4.73 11.97 5.12
N LYS A 145 5.33 12.12 6.31
CA LYS A 145 6.68 11.60 6.59
C LYS A 145 6.82 10.08 6.43
N ARG A 146 5.74 9.32 6.64
CA ARG A 146 5.73 7.86 6.46
C ARG A 146 5.70 7.49 4.99
N GLU A 147 4.86 8.16 4.22
CA GLU A 147 4.80 7.98 2.78
C GLU A 147 6.12 8.38 2.12
N GLU A 148 6.73 9.50 2.52
CA GLU A 148 8.06 9.91 2.06
C GLU A 148 9.12 8.84 2.36
N HIS A 149 9.06 8.23 3.54
CA HIS A 149 9.97 7.14 3.91
C HIS A 149 9.74 5.90 3.04
N ALA A 150 8.49 5.52 2.74
CA ALA A 150 8.15 4.42 1.84
C ALA A 150 8.62 4.68 0.40
N VAL A 151 8.38 5.88 -0.14
CA VAL A 151 8.90 6.31 -1.45
C VAL A 151 10.42 6.19 -1.51
N ASN A 152 11.12 6.68 -0.47
CA ASN A 152 12.58 6.59 -0.39
C ASN A 152 13.07 5.14 -0.32
N TYR A 153 12.37 4.29 0.44
CA TYR A 153 12.66 2.87 0.53
C TYR A 153 12.57 2.19 -0.84
N TYR A 154 11.47 2.38 -1.56
CA TYR A 154 11.28 1.82 -2.90
C TYR A 154 12.28 2.36 -3.92
N ASN A 155 12.60 3.66 -3.87
CA ASN A 155 13.59 4.26 -4.76
C ASN A 155 14.99 3.67 -4.55
N LYS A 156 15.37 3.43 -3.29
CA LYS A 156 16.67 2.86 -2.94
C LYS A 156 16.77 1.44 -3.47
N TYR A 157 15.84 0.57 -3.09
CA TYR A 157 15.99 -0.86 -3.37
C TYR A 157 15.44 -1.30 -4.74
N GLY A 158 14.57 -0.50 -5.37
CA GLY A 158 14.02 -0.81 -6.70
C GLY A 158 15.01 -0.67 -7.86
N LYS A 159 16.21 -0.12 -7.62
CA LYS A 159 17.29 0.01 -8.62
C LYS A 159 18.41 -1.00 -8.40
N ASP A 160 18.60 -1.43 -7.15
CA ASP A 160 19.74 -2.26 -6.75
C ASP A 160 19.49 -3.77 -6.98
N ILE A 161 18.26 -4.16 -7.34
CA ILE A 161 17.89 -5.56 -7.48
C ILE A 161 17.77 -5.96 -8.96
N ASN A 162 18.48 -7.02 -9.33
CA ASN A 162 18.41 -7.63 -10.66
C ASN A 162 17.14 -8.51 -10.81
N SER A 163 15.96 -7.94 -10.54
CA SER A 163 14.67 -8.60 -10.73
C SER A 163 13.66 -7.66 -11.40
N LYS A 164 13.26 -8.01 -12.62
CA LYS A 164 12.29 -7.23 -13.38
C LYS A 164 10.93 -7.18 -12.69
N SER A 165 10.46 -8.30 -12.14
CA SER A 165 9.19 -8.38 -11.43
C SER A 165 9.19 -7.51 -10.18
N LEU A 166 10.27 -7.56 -9.38
CA LEU A 166 10.36 -6.77 -8.16
C LEU A 166 10.39 -5.27 -8.47
N ASN A 167 11.16 -4.86 -9.48
CA ASN A 167 11.25 -3.46 -9.89
C ASN A 167 9.89 -2.92 -10.36
N ILE A 168 9.10 -3.74 -11.06
CA ILE A 168 7.74 -3.37 -11.46
C ILE A 168 6.83 -3.20 -10.23
N VAL A 169 6.91 -4.11 -9.26
CA VAL A 169 6.08 -4.02 -8.04
C VAL A 169 6.47 -2.80 -7.21
N PHE A 170 7.77 -2.57 -6.98
CA PHE A 170 8.24 -1.41 -6.23
C PHE A 170 7.87 -0.10 -6.93
N GLU A 171 7.99 -0.05 -8.25
CA GLU A 171 7.54 1.12 -9.01
C GLU A 171 6.04 1.33 -8.88
N ALA A 172 5.24 0.27 -8.90
CA ALA A 172 3.79 0.37 -8.74
C ALA A 172 3.41 0.92 -7.36
N LEU A 173 3.97 0.37 -6.28
CA LEU A 173 3.65 0.79 -4.91
C LEU A 173 4.21 2.17 -4.58
N LYS A 174 5.45 2.48 -4.98
CA LYS A 174 6.02 3.83 -4.86
C LYS A 174 5.10 4.91 -5.44
N ASN A 175 4.50 4.66 -6.61
CA ASN A 175 3.59 5.62 -7.22
C ASN A 175 2.30 5.79 -6.42
N VAL A 176 1.83 4.71 -5.75
CA VAL A 176 0.69 4.80 -4.82
C VAL A 176 1.05 5.65 -3.59
N GLU A 177 2.26 5.51 -3.04
CA GLU A 177 2.67 6.34 -1.89
C GLU A 177 2.80 7.82 -2.26
N ILE A 178 3.24 8.13 -3.49
CA ILE A 178 3.25 9.50 -4.00
C ILE A 178 1.83 10.06 -4.08
N ASP A 179 0.86 9.25 -4.55
CA ASP A 179 -0.55 9.65 -4.57
C ASP A 179 -1.09 9.83 -3.14
N HIS A 180 -0.70 8.99 -2.18
CA HIS A 180 -1.05 9.17 -0.77
C HIS A 180 -0.55 10.52 -0.21
N ILE A 181 0.71 10.90 -0.48
CA ILE A 181 1.26 12.23 -0.10
C ILE A 181 0.38 13.34 -0.64
N HIS A 182 0.04 13.28 -1.93
CA HIS A 182 -0.80 14.30 -2.55
C HIS A 182 -2.17 14.41 -1.87
N ILE A 183 -2.81 13.27 -1.58
CA ILE A 183 -4.13 13.22 -0.93
C ILE A 183 -4.09 13.74 0.50
N ILE A 184 -3.02 13.44 1.25
CA ILE A 184 -2.78 13.94 2.61
C ILE A 184 -2.65 15.46 2.59
N ASN A 185 -1.88 16.01 1.64
CA ASN A 185 -1.61 17.44 1.52
C ASN A 185 -2.81 18.28 1.03
N GLU A 186 -3.86 17.63 0.51
CA GLU A 186 -5.13 18.26 0.15
C GLU A 186 -6.16 18.33 1.31
N LYS A 187 -5.85 17.80 2.49
CA LYS A 187 -6.78 17.79 3.65
C LYS A 187 -6.60 18.97 4.59
#